data_AF-A0A8X8KPL6-F1
#
_entry.id   AF-A0A8X8KPL6-F1
#
_cell.length_a   1.000
_cell.length_b   1.000
_cell.length_c   1.000
_cell.angle_alpha   90.00
_cell.angle_beta   90.00
_cell.angle_gamma   90.00
#
_symmetry.space_group_name_H-M   'P 1'
#
loop_
_entity.id
_entity.type
_entity.pdbx_description
1 polymer ?
#
loop_
_entity_poly.entity_id
_entity_poly.type
_entity_poly.pdbx_seq_one_letter_code
_entity_poly.pdbx_strand_id
1 'polypeptide(L)'
;MDQRHALITLAETLASHEGVTHFAISYRALGKGDFFKKMKDHGADCRTTTAAKLMRFFDQAWPADLEWPPDIPRPPKTNQAA
;
A
#
# COMPACT_ATOMS: atom_id res chain seq x y z
N MET A 1 -10.61 0.13 -11.19
CA MET A 1 -10.07 -0.30 -9.89
C MET A 1 -9.84 0.93 -9.03
N ASP A 2 -10.50 1.03 -7.88
CA ASP A 2 -10.25 2.09 -6.92
C ASP A 2 -8.84 1.97 -6.32
N GLN A 3 -8.13 3.08 -6.19
CA GLN A 3 -6.78 3.15 -5.60
C GLN A 3 -6.71 2.53 -4.20
N ARG A 4 -7.81 2.58 -3.42
CA ARG A 4 -7.91 1.94 -2.10
C ARG A 4 -7.76 0.42 -2.18
N HIS A 5 -8.40 -0.20 -3.17
CA HIS A 5 -8.45 -1.65 -3.30
C HIS A 5 -7.05 -2.17 -3.62
N ALA A 6 -6.38 -1.51 -4.56
CA ALA A 6 -4.98 -1.77 -4.88
C ALA A 6 -4.06 -1.69 -3.65
N LEU A 7 -4.18 -0.64 -2.83
CA LEU A 7 -3.34 -0.53 -1.63
C LEU A 7 -3.61 -1.66 -0.63
N ILE A 8 -4.89 -1.96 -0.37
CA ILE A 8 -5.31 -3.01 0.57
C ILE A 8 -4.80 -4.37 0.10
N THR A 9 -4.97 -4.71 -1.18
CA THR A 9 -4.50 -5.99 -1.74
C THR A 9 -2.98 -6.12 -1.68
N LEU A 10 -2.21 -5.06 -1.99
CA LEU A 10 -0.75 -5.09 -1.82
C LEU A 10 -0.36 -5.32 -0.36
N ALA A 11 -1.02 -4.60 0.56
CA ALA A 11 -0.77 -4.73 1.98
C ALA A 11 -1.08 -6.13 2.49
N GLU A 12 -2.22 -6.72 2.11
CA GLU A 12 -2.62 -8.07 2.49
C GLU A 12 -1.70 -9.13 1.90
N THR A 13 -1.26 -8.96 0.65
CA THR A 13 -0.34 -9.90 -0.02
C THR A 13 1.02 -9.89 0.66
N LEU A 14 1.60 -8.70 0.87
CA LEU A 14 2.89 -8.55 1.57
C LEU A 14 2.79 -9.02 3.02
N ALA A 15 1.71 -8.67 3.71
CA ALA A 15 1.44 -9.09 5.09
C ALA A 15 1.35 -10.61 5.20
N SER A 16 0.62 -11.26 4.30
CA SER A 16 0.48 -12.72 4.27
C SER A 16 1.80 -13.42 3.99
N HIS A 17 2.62 -12.85 3.10
CA HIS A 17 3.95 -13.38 2.77
C HIS A 17 4.95 -13.23 3.92
N GLU A 18 5.03 -12.05 4.56
CA GLU A 18 5.89 -11.83 5.72
C GLU A 18 5.33 -12.44 7.02
N GLY A 19 4.10 -12.94 7.03
CA GLY A 19 3.41 -13.41 8.23
C GLY A 19 3.11 -12.29 9.23
N VAL A 20 3.04 -11.04 8.77
CA VAL A 20 2.73 -9.87 9.60
C VAL A 20 1.29 -9.43 9.39
N THR A 21 0.80 -8.52 10.22
CA THR A 21 -0.54 -7.94 10.04
C THR A 21 -0.47 -6.67 9.17
N HIS A 22 -1.58 -6.31 8.55
CA HIS A 22 -1.72 -5.04 7.82
C HIS A 22 -1.33 -3.83 8.69
N PHE A 23 -1.48 -3.91 10.02
CA PHE A 23 -1.03 -2.89 10.97
C PHE A 23 0.50 -2.70 10.94
N ALA A 24 1.27 -3.79 10.87
CA ALA A 24 2.73 -3.73 10.81
C ALA A 24 3.20 -3.08 9.50
N ILE A 25 2.58 -3.44 8.38
CA ILE A 25 2.83 -2.81 7.08
C ILE A 25 2.48 -1.32 7.12
N SER A 26 1.32 -0.96 7.68
CA SER A 26 0.89 0.43 7.86
C SER A 26 1.88 1.23 8.70
N TYR A 27 2.37 0.64 9.79
CA TYR A 27 3.34 1.25 10.69
C TYR A 27 4.70 1.43 10.01
N ARG A 28 5.18 0.45 9.24
CA ARG A 28 6.42 0.57 8.46
C ARG A 28 6.31 1.62 7.35
N ALA A 29 5.16 1.71 6.69
CA ALA A 29 4.99 2.61 5.55
C ALA A 29 4.71 4.07 5.94
N LEU A 30 3.91 4.29 6.99
CA LEU A 30 3.39 5.62 7.37
C LEU A 30 3.64 5.98 8.82
N GLY A 31 4.21 5.07 9.63
CA GLY A 31 4.35 5.25 11.08
C GLY A 31 3.03 5.17 11.86
N LYS A 32 1.92 4.79 11.20
CA LYS A 32 0.57 4.74 11.80
C LYS A 32 -0.12 3.43 11.44
N GLY A 33 -0.43 2.62 12.44
CA GLY A 33 -1.07 1.31 12.27
C GLY A 33 -2.51 1.39 11.74
N ASP A 34 -3.21 2.48 12.03
CA ASP A 34 -4.66 2.59 11.81
C ASP A 34 -5.04 3.04 10.40
N PHE A 35 -4.07 3.20 9.50
CA PHE A 35 -4.32 3.79 8.19
C PHE A 35 -5.25 2.93 7.33
N PHE A 36 -4.93 1.64 7.19
CA PHE A 36 -5.76 0.71 6.43
C PHE A 36 -7.09 0.42 7.11
N LYS A 37 -7.11 0.41 8.45
CA LYS A 37 -8.35 0.31 9.23
C LYS A 37 -9.28 1.48 8.92
N LYS A 38 -8.78 2.72 8.94
CA LYS A 38 -9.56 3.92 8.56
C LYS A 38 -10.02 3.89 7.11
N MET A 39 -9.20 3.39 6.20
CA MET A 39 -9.56 3.26 4.80
C MET A 39 -10.69 2.23 4.58
N LYS A 40 -10.66 1.11 5.31
CA LYS A 40 -11.67 0.05 5.25
C LYS A 40 -12.98 0.44 5.93
N ASP A 41 -12.91 1.14 7.07
CA ASP A 41 -14.05 1.45 7.93
C ASP A 41 -14.80 2.74 7.51
N HIS A 42 -14.06 3.83 7.25
CA HIS A 42 -14.66 5.13 6.94
C HIS A 42 -14.74 5.44 5.45
N GLY A 43 -14.22 4.56 4.58
CA GLY A 43 -14.11 4.83 3.15
C GLY A 43 -13.21 6.05 2.86
N ALA A 44 -12.27 6.36 3.75
CA ALA A 44 -11.50 7.59 3.68
C ALA A 44 -10.74 7.71 2.35
N ASP A 45 -10.99 8.79 1.61
CA ASP A 45 -10.27 9.11 0.38
C ASP A 45 -8.77 9.26 0.66
N CYS A 46 -8.01 8.28 0.20
CA CYS A 46 -6.56 8.33 0.24
C CYS A 46 -6.11 9.40 -0.74
N ARG A 47 -5.64 10.54 -0.20
CA ARG A 47 -5.02 11.60 -1.00
C ARG A 47 -3.96 10.97 -1.90
N THR A 48 -3.95 11.34 -3.18
CA THR A 48 -3.07 10.75 -4.21
C THR A 48 -1.59 10.74 -3.78
N THR A 49 -1.17 11.74 -3.01
CA THR A 49 0.16 11.85 -2.41
C THR A 49 0.48 10.72 -1.42
N THR A 50 -0.48 10.31 -0.60
CA THR A 50 -0.32 9.22 0.37
C THR A 50 -0.29 7.88 -0.33
N ALA A 51 -1.14 7.69 -1.35
CA ALA A 51 -1.12 6.49 -2.18
C ALA A 51 0.23 6.32 -2.89
N ALA A 52 0.77 7.39 -3.50
CA ALA A 52 2.09 7.36 -4.13
C ALA A 52 3.21 6.99 -3.15
N LYS A 53 3.18 7.54 -1.91
CA LYS A 53 4.14 7.18 -0.86
C LYS A 53 4.04 5.71 -0.47
N LEU A 54 2.83 5.21 -0.26
CA LEU A 54 2.58 3.80 0.07
C LEU A 54 3.05 2.88 -1.03
N MET A 55 2.71 3.15 -2.29
CA MET A 55 3.14 2.30 -3.39
C MET A 55 4.66 2.30 -3.55
N ARG A 56 5.34 3.44 -3.33
CA ARG A 56 6.82 3.50 -3.32
C ARG A 56 7.44 2.78 -2.12
N PHE A 57 6.73 2.71 -0.99
CA PHE A 57 7.13 1.87 0.13
C PHE A 57 6.99 0.40 -0.24
N PHE A 58 5.84 -0.01 -0.80
CA PHE A 58 5.62 -1.37 -1.27
C PHE A 58 6.70 -1.77 -2.27
N ASP A 59 7.00 -0.92 -3.24
CA ASP A 59 8.08 -1.12 -4.22
C ASP A 59 9.44 -1.46 -3.60
N GLN A 60 9.80 -0.79 -2.50
CA GLN A 60 11.08 -0.98 -1.81
C GLN A 60 11.04 -2.14 -0.81
N ALA A 61 9.89 -2.37 -0.18
CA ALA A 61 9.69 -3.44 0.79
C ALA A 61 9.28 -4.77 0.13
N TRP A 62 8.96 -4.77 -1.16
CA TRP A 62 8.51 -5.96 -1.88
C TRP A 62 9.67 -6.95 -1.97
N PRO A 63 9.53 -8.15 -1.41
CA PRO A 63 10.55 -9.18 -1.57
C PRO A 63 10.60 -9.64 -3.03
N ALA A 64 11.81 -9.92 -3.51
CA ALA A 64 12.00 -10.44 -4.87
C ALA A 64 11.36 -11.82 -5.10
N ASP A 65 11.06 -12.53 -4.02
CA ASP A 65 10.38 -13.84 -4.01
C ASP A 65 8.85 -13.73 -4.19
N LEU A 66 8.29 -12.52 -4.06
CA LEU A 66 6.85 -12.29 -4.14
C LEU A 66 6.47 -11.65 -5.48
N GLU A 67 5.58 -12.31 -6.21
CA GLU A 67 5.05 -11.77 -7.47
C GLU A 67 4.15 -10.56 -7.21
N TRP A 68 4.34 -9.50 -8.00
CA TRP A 68 3.48 -8.33 -7.92
C TRP A 68 2.13 -8.63 -8.58
N PRO A 69 1.00 -8.47 -7.88
CA PRO A 69 -0.30 -8.83 -8.42
C PRO A 69 -0.63 -8.02 -9.69
N PRO A 70 -0.98 -8.66 -10.81
CA PRO A 70 -1.23 -8.00 -12.10
C PRO A 70 -2.48 -7.14 -12.10
N ASP A 71 -3.39 -7.36 -11.15
CA ASP A 71 -4.59 -6.55 -10.93
C ASP A 71 -4.25 -5.11 -10.52
N ILE A 72 -3.03 -4.90 -10.01
CA ILE A 72 -2.59 -3.65 -9.41
C ILE A 72 -1.52 -3.01 -10.29
N PRO A 73 -1.85 -1.95 -11.06
CA PRO A 73 -0.85 -1.27 -11.86
C PRO A 73 0.20 -0.66 -10.92
N ARG A 74 1.44 -1.17 -10.99
CA ARG A 74 2.61 -0.58 -10.32
C ARG A 74 2.69 0.87 -10.77
N PRO A 75 2.70 1.85 -9.85
CA PRO A 75 2.56 3.22 -10.27
C PRO A 75 3.78 3.60 -11.10
N PRO A 76 3.60 4.35 -12.20
CA PRO A 76 4.74 5.02 -12.80
C PRO A 76 5.34 5.91 -11.72
N LYS A 77 6.68 5.97 -11.64
CA LYS A 77 7.43 6.92 -10.80
C LYS A 77 6.88 8.33 -11.09
N THR A 78 5.88 8.78 -10.35
CA THR A 78 5.25 10.06 -10.64
C THR A 78 6.16 11.13 -10.08
N ASN A 79 6.93 11.71 -11.00
CA ASN A 79 7.58 12.99 -10.82
C ASN A 79 6.48 14.06 -10.67
N GLN A 80 6.22 14.50 -9.44
CA GLN A 80 5.44 15.70 -9.10
C GLN A 80 6.06 16.27 -7.81
N ALA A 81 6.75 17.41 -7.74
CA ALA A 81 6.79 18.64 -8.54
C ALA A 81 5.43 19.36 -8.64
N ALA A 82 5.02 20.00 -7.54
CA ALA A 82 4.51 21.39 -7.44
C ALA A 82 4.13 21.69 -5.98
#